data_AF-A0A2P5Y0F8-F1
#
_entry.id   AF-A0A2P5Y0F8-F1
#
_cell.length_a   1.000
_cell.length_b   1.000
_cell.length_c   1.000
_cell.angle_alpha   90.00
_cell.angle_beta   90.00
_cell.angle_gamma   90.00
#
_symmetry.space_group_name_H-M   'P 1'
#
loop_
_entity.id
_entity.type
_entity.pdbx_description
1 polymer ?
#
loop_
_entity_poly.entity_id
_entity_poly.type
_entity_poly.pdbx_seq_one_letter_code
_entity_poly.pdbx_strand_id
1 'polypeptide(L)'
;MLPDMEFVGHENATAENGPWMITLDAPSFSFVMQHACNCALREEAYRAYITQALNGDLDNTPIINHLLKLRLKKAKLLNYNNYAEEYHRLC
;
A
#
# COMPACT_ATOMS: atom_id res chain seq x y z
N MET A 1 -3.90 8.19 -14.81
CA MET A 1 -3.04 9.37 -14.58
C MET A 1 -3.24 9.75 -13.14
N LEU A 2 -2.31 9.38 -12.27
CA LEU A 2 -2.25 9.98 -10.94
C LEU A 2 -1.82 11.44 -11.16
N PRO A 3 -2.44 12.43 -10.49
CA PRO A 3 -2.04 13.83 -10.63
C PRO A 3 -0.56 13.96 -10.27
N ASP A 4 0.13 14.81 -11.00
CA ASP A 4 1.55 15.11 -10.80
C ASP A 4 1.79 15.44 -9.32
N MET A 5 2.39 14.49 -8.60
CA MET A 5 2.80 14.69 -7.22
C MET A 5 4.04 15.58 -7.30
N GLU A 6 3.85 16.89 -7.40
CA GLU A 6 4.94 17.85 -7.31
C GLU A 6 5.59 17.72 -5.93
N PHE A 7 6.74 17.05 -5.89
CA PHE A 7 7.63 17.06 -4.74
C PHE A 7 8.24 18.47 -4.62
N VAL A 8 7.49 19.39 -4.03
CA VAL A 8 7.99 20.73 -3.73
C VAL A 8 8.77 20.64 -2.42
N GLY A 9 10.09 20.48 -2.54
CA GLY A 9 10.98 20.65 -1.40
C GLY A 9 10.88 22.06 -0.83
N HIS A 10 11.01 22.20 0.50
CA HIS A 10 11.09 23.52 1.13
C HIS A 10 12.44 24.17 0.82
N GLU A 11 12.42 25.41 0.31
CA GLU A 11 13.60 26.14 -0.24
C GLU A 11 14.81 26.18 0.70
N ASN A 12 14.59 26.27 2.01
CA ASN A 12 15.65 26.38 3.02
C ASN A 12 15.85 25.09 3.85
N ALA A 13 15.24 23.98 3.45
CA ALA A 13 15.35 22.73 4.19
C ALA A 13 16.70 22.06 3.98
N THR A 14 17.33 21.67 5.10
CA THR A 14 18.50 20.78 5.08
C THR A 14 18.20 19.50 5.84
N ALA A 15 19.06 18.49 5.70
CA ALA A 15 18.91 17.24 6.44
C ALA A 15 18.93 17.47 7.96
N GLU A 16 19.66 18.49 8.42
CA GLU A 16 19.84 18.82 9.83
C GLU A 16 18.72 19.72 10.38
N ASN A 17 18.22 20.66 9.58
CA ASN A 17 17.35 21.74 10.07
C ASN A 17 15.87 21.59 9.66
N GLY A 18 15.57 20.72 8.69
CA GLY A 18 14.22 20.51 8.21
C GLY A 18 13.59 21.77 7.57
N PRO A 19 12.28 21.75 7.29
CA PRO A 19 11.34 20.67 7.60
C PRO A 19 11.61 19.37 6.82
N TRP A 20 11.27 18.22 7.44
CA TRP A 20 11.40 16.91 6.82
C TRP A 20 10.03 16.41 6.33
N MET A 21 10.04 15.72 5.19
CA MET A 21 8.88 14.99 4.69
C MET A 21 9.13 13.49 4.81
N ILE A 22 8.19 12.80 5.46
CA ILE A 22 8.19 11.34 5.58
C ILE A 22 7.17 10.79 4.59
N THR A 23 7.60 9.81 3.81
CA THR A 23 6.80 9.15 2.78
C THR A 23 6.55 7.69 3.18
N LEU A 24 5.57 7.05 2.54
CA LEU A 24 5.16 5.68 2.86
C LEU A 24 5.87 4.61 2.01
N ASP A 25 6.81 4.99 1.14
CA ASP A 25 7.65 4.03 0.43
C ASP A 25 8.57 3.29 1.40
N ALA A 26 8.93 2.06 1.03
CA ALA A 26 9.58 1.12 1.94
C ALA A 26 10.85 1.66 2.61
N PRO A 27 11.80 2.31 1.92
CA PRO A 27 12.94 2.97 2.57
C PRO A 27 12.51 3.91 3.69
N SER A 28 11.72 4.94 3.38
CA SER A 28 11.32 5.99 4.33
C SER A 28 10.53 5.43 5.52
N PHE A 29 9.50 4.63 5.25
CA PHE A 29 8.66 4.02 6.27
C PHE A 29 9.45 3.09 7.20
N SER A 30 10.31 2.23 6.63
CA SER A 30 11.05 1.24 7.42
C SER A 30 12.04 1.90 8.39
N PHE A 31 12.68 3.01 7.98
CA PHE A 31 13.57 3.77 8.87
C PHE A 31 12.80 4.41 10.03
N VAL A 32 11.62 4.99 9.78
CA VAL A 32 10.78 5.55 10.86
C VAL A 32 10.39 4.47 11.86
N MET A 33 9.95 3.30 11.38
CA MET A 33 9.53 2.21 12.26
C MET A 33 10.68 1.63 13.09
N GLN A 34 11.89 1.57 12.53
CA GLN A 34 13.05 0.95 13.17
C GLN A 34 13.81 1.90 14.12
N HIS A 35 13.87 3.20 13.80
CA HIS A 35 14.79 4.12 14.46
C HIS A 35 14.14 5.34 15.11
N ALA A 36 12.89 5.70 14.80
CA ALA A 36 12.27 6.85 15.43
C ALA A 36 11.99 6.53 16.92
N CYS A 37 12.55 7.34 17.83
CA CYS A 37 12.28 7.20 19.26
C CYS A 37 10.84 7.62 19.64
N ASN A 38 10.22 8.51 18.85
CA ASN A 38 8.87 9.02 19.09
C ASN A 38 7.80 7.95 18.78
N CYS A 39 7.08 7.50 19.81
CA CYS A 39 6.03 6.48 19.68
C CYS A 39 4.82 6.96 18.86
N ALA A 40 4.40 8.22 19.06
CA ALA A 40 3.26 8.79 18.35
C ALA A 40 3.55 8.88 16.84
N LEU A 41 4.78 9.24 16.47
CA LEU A 41 5.22 9.25 15.07
C LEU A 41 5.16 7.85 14.43
N ARG A 42 5.64 6.83 15.14
CA ARG A 42 5.56 5.44 14.65
C ARG A 42 4.10 4.98 14.51
N GLU A 43 3.24 5.34 15.46
CA GLU A 43 1.81 5.02 15.38
C GLU A 43 1.15 5.68 14.16
N GLU A 44 1.38 6.97 13.95
CA GLU A 44 0.84 7.73 12.82
C GLU A 44 1.30 7.14 11.48
N ALA A 45 2.62 6.92 11.33
CA ALA A 45 3.19 6.31 10.13
C ALA A 45 2.63 4.90 9.89
N TYR A 46 2.53 4.07 10.93
CA TYR A 46 1.99 2.72 10.83
C TYR A 46 0.53 2.73 10.38
N ARG A 47 -0.33 3.54 11.02
CA ARG A 47 -1.74 3.65 10.65
C ARG A 47 -1.89 4.10 9.20
N ALA A 48 -1.18 5.17 8.82
CA ALA A 48 -1.17 5.66 7.44
C ALA A 48 -0.76 4.55 6.45
N TYR A 49 0.29 3.78 6.78
CA TYR A 49 0.78 2.69 5.95
C TYR A 49 -0.22 1.54 5.79
N ILE A 50 -0.85 1.08 6.88
CA ILE A 50 -1.76 -0.09 6.83
C ILE A 50 -3.14 0.23 6.25
N THR A 51 -3.56 1.50 6.27
CA THR A 51 -4.85 1.94 5.70
C THR A 51 -4.72 2.45 4.26
N GLN A 52 -3.54 2.29 3.64
CA GLN A 52 -3.36 2.65 2.23
C GLN A 52 -4.40 1.93 1.35
N ALA A 53 -4.99 2.68 0.42
CA ALA A 53 -5.98 2.18 -0.53
C ALA A 53 -7.20 1.50 0.12
N LEU A 54 -7.62 1.97 1.31
CA LEU A 54 -8.78 1.43 2.04
C LEU A 54 -10.01 2.35 2.01
N ASN A 55 -9.90 3.56 1.44
CA ASN A 55 -11.01 4.53 1.38
C ASN A 55 -10.88 5.50 0.20
N GLY A 56 -11.95 6.26 -0.06
CA GLY A 56 -12.01 7.27 -1.11
C GLY A 56 -11.89 6.68 -2.51
N ASP A 57 -11.39 7.50 -3.45
CA ASP A 57 -11.24 7.13 -4.86
C ASP A 57 -10.16 6.05 -5.09
N LEU A 58 -9.33 5.79 -4.08
CA LEU A 58 -8.24 4.81 -4.12
C LEU A 58 -8.60 3.50 -3.38
N ASP A 59 -9.83 3.34 -2.89
CA ASP A 59 -10.27 2.12 -2.20
C ASP A 59 -10.18 0.88 -3.12
N ASN A 60 -9.33 -0.07 -2.75
CA ASN A 60 -9.13 -1.32 -3.49
C ASN A 60 -10.05 -2.46 -3.01
N THR A 61 -10.77 -2.29 -1.91
CA THR A 61 -11.71 -3.29 -1.36
C THR A 61 -12.74 -3.77 -2.39
N PRO A 62 -13.46 -2.91 -3.12
CA PRO A 62 -14.40 -3.36 -4.15
C PRO A 62 -13.72 -4.08 -5.32
N ILE A 63 -12.50 -3.65 -5.68
CA ILE A 63 -11.71 -4.25 -6.76
C ILE A 63 -11.31 -5.68 -6.37
N ILE A 64 -10.79 -5.88 -5.16
CA ILE A 64 -10.42 -7.21 -4.64
C ILE A 64 -11.65 -8.11 -4.59
N ASN A 65 -12.78 -7.64 -4.06
CA ASN A 65 -14.02 -8.40 -4.01
C ASN A 65 -14.50 -8.84 -5.40
N HIS A 66 -14.40 -7.95 -6.40
CA HIS A 66 -14.73 -8.29 -7.78
C HIS A 66 -13.75 -9.32 -8.36
N LEU A 67 -12.45 -9.14 -8.15
CA LEU A 67 -11.39 -10.05 -8.60
C LEU A 67 -11.57 -11.46 -8.03
N LEU A 68 -11.90 -11.60 -6.74
CA LEU A 68 -12.15 -12.90 -6.11
C LEU A 68 -13.35 -13.61 -6.75
N LYS A 69 -14.44 -12.88 -7.06
CA LYS A 69 -15.60 -13.44 -7.78
C LYS A 69 -15.20 -13.94 -9.17
N LEU A 70 -14.41 -13.17 -9.91
CA LEU A 70 -13.94 -13.57 -11.24
C LEU A 70 -13.01 -14.79 -11.19
N ARG A 71 -12.07 -14.82 -10.25
CA ARG A 71 -11.17 -15.97 -10.03
C ARG A 71 -11.94 -17.25 -9.73
N LEU A 72 -12.97 -17.17 -8.89
CA LEU A 72 -13.84 -18.32 -8.61
C LEU A 72 -14.61 -18.76 -9.85
N LYS A 73 -15.20 -17.82 -10.61
CA LYS A 73 -15.92 -18.14 -11.86
C LYS A 73 -15.00 -18.83 -12.88
N LYS A 74 -13.78 -18.32 -13.07
CA LYS A 74 -12.77 -18.92 -13.96
C LYS A 74 -12.46 -20.36 -13.55
N ALA A 75 -12.16 -20.59 -12.28
CA ALA A 75 -11.87 -21.93 -11.76
C ALA A 75 -13.02 -22.91 -12.03
N LYS A 76 -14.27 -22.48 -11.82
CA LYS A 76 -15.46 -23.30 -12.10
C LYS A 76 -15.64 -23.63 -13.57
N LEU A 77 -15.36 -22.68 -14.48
CA LEU A 77 -15.39 -22.94 -15.93
C LEU A 77 -14.35 -23.99 -16.38
N LEU A 78 -13.23 -24.08 -15.65
CA LEU A 78 -12.17 -25.06 -15.89
C LEU A 78 -12.34 -26.34 -15.07
N ASN A 79 -13.50 -26.56 -14.43
CA ASN A 79 -13.82 -27.72 -13.59
C ASN A 79 -12.97 -27.88 -12.33
N TYR A 80 -12.46 -26.77 -11.77
CA TYR A 80 -11.80 -26.76 -10.45
C TYR A 80 -12.73 -26.29 -9.33
N ASN A 81 -12.40 -26.64 -8.07
CA ASN A 81 -13.21 -26.23 -6.92
C ASN A 81 -13.03 -24.75 -6.58
N ASN A 82 -11.82 -24.23 -6.75
CA ASN A 82 -11.43 -22.86 -6.45
C ASN A 82 -10.18 -22.45 -7.24
N TYR A 83 -9.82 -21.17 -7.18
CA TYR A 83 -8.68 -20.62 -7.91
C TYR A 83 -7.32 -21.16 -7.43
N ALA A 84 -7.18 -21.53 -6.15
CA ALA A 84 -5.93 -22.09 -5.64
C ALA A 84 -5.66 -23.50 -6.20
N GLU A 85 -6.72 -24.31 -6.37
CA GLU A 85 -6.62 -25.61 -7.02
C GLU A 85 -6.24 -25.48 -8.50
N GLU A 86 -6.85 -24.53 -9.23
CA GLU A 86 -6.47 -24.22 -10.62
C GLU A 86 -4.97 -23.88 -10.71
N TYR A 87 -4.50 -22.99 -9.83
CA TYR A 87 -3.12 -22.51 -9.85
C TYR A 87 -2.09 -23.60 -9.55
N HIS A 88 -2.35 -24.46 -8.56
CA HIS A 88 -1.41 -25.51 -8.16
C HIS A 88 -1.14 -26.54 -9.28
N ARG A 89 -2.06 -26.72 -10.22
CA ARG A 89 -1.89 -27.65 -11.34
C ARG A 89 -1.24 -27.03 -12.58
N LEU A 90 -1.00 -25.71 -12.57
CA LEU A 90 -0.31 -24.97 -13.64
C LEU A 90 1.18 -24.77 -13.33
N CYS A 91 1.65 -25.11 -12.13
CA CYS A 91 3.06 -25.19 -11.74
C CYS A 91 3.56 -26.63 -11.85
#